data_AF-A0A930FSJ9-F1
#
_entry.id   AF-A0A930FSJ9-F1
#
_cell.length_a   1.000
_cell.length_b   1.000
_cell.length_c   1.000
_cell.angle_alpha   90.00
_cell.angle_beta   90.00
_cell.angle_gamma   90.00
#
_symmetry.space_group_name_H-M   'P 1'
#
loop_
_entity.id
_entity.type
_entity.pdbx_description
1 polymer ?
#
loop_
_entity_poly.entity_id
_entity_poly.type
_entity_poly.pdbx_seq_one_letter_code
_entity_poly.pdbx_strand_id
1 'polypeptide(L)'
;MKTYRFTSGTSKSDMIMGLGIPAAIVIPMVITYLILFYSGVGVFAEYKSLAFLVLLPGLFITYLLIKKMLKSIKKDYVVKLDGVNIEVFENGREVVSGQVSYCEIKEAHDKLVRVDMYSDADKISFRARPKEYKAITGFTSFNPFGTSSLTDMDNLLALGMEIESVVEDRK
;
A
#
# COMPACT_ATOMS: atom_id res chain seq x y z
N MET A 1 12.86 -24.96 -7.89
CA MET A 1 11.78 -24.20 -7.21
C MET A 1 12.28 -23.33 -6.06
N LYS A 2 12.31 -22.00 -6.26
CA LYS A 2 12.54 -20.98 -5.21
C LYS A 2 11.20 -20.43 -4.72
N THR A 3 11.13 -19.96 -3.48
CA THR A 3 9.89 -19.38 -2.91
C THR A 3 10.21 -18.06 -2.23
N TYR A 4 9.48 -17.02 -2.62
CA TYR A 4 9.60 -15.66 -2.09
C TYR A 4 8.34 -15.33 -1.30
N ARG A 5 8.53 -14.72 -0.13
CA ARG A 5 7.44 -14.30 0.75
C ARG A 5 7.62 -12.82 1.06
N PHE A 6 6.59 -12.03 0.78
CA PHE A 6 6.64 -10.60 1.06
C PHE A 6 5.24 -10.02 1.22
N THR A 7 5.14 -8.97 2.03
CA THR A 7 3.95 -8.12 2.08
C THR A 7 4.05 -7.03 1.02
N SER A 8 3.03 -6.83 0.18
CA SER A 8 3.00 -5.70 -0.75
C SER A 8 1.58 -5.19 -1.03
N GLY A 9 1.49 -3.99 -1.58
CA GLY A 9 0.28 -3.48 -2.23
C GLY A 9 0.28 -3.79 -3.74
N THR A 10 -0.84 -3.45 -4.37
CA THR A 10 -1.05 -3.55 -5.83
C THR A 10 -1.47 -2.21 -6.44
N SER A 11 -1.69 -2.16 -7.75
CA SER A 11 -2.28 -0.98 -8.39
C SER A 11 -3.62 -0.55 -7.74
N LYS A 12 -4.44 -1.51 -7.33
CA LYS A 12 -5.71 -1.24 -6.63
C LYS A 12 -5.50 -0.60 -5.26
N SER A 13 -4.46 -1.00 -4.52
CA SER A 13 -4.20 -0.37 -3.23
C SER A 13 -3.77 1.08 -3.34
N ASP A 14 -3.07 1.44 -4.41
CA ASP A 14 -2.63 2.81 -4.64
C ASP A 14 -3.80 3.74 -4.94
N MET A 15 -4.82 3.25 -5.64
CA MET A 15 -6.08 3.98 -5.80
C MET A 15 -6.78 4.22 -4.45
N ILE A 16 -6.79 3.21 -3.57
CA ILE A 16 -7.36 3.35 -2.22
C ILE A 16 -6.53 4.34 -1.39
N MET A 17 -5.20 4.33 -1.49
CA MET A 17 -4.34 5.30 -0.79
C MET A 17 -4.50 6.73 -1.34
N GLY A 18 -4.48 6.89 -2.66
CA GLY A 18 -4.48 8.20 -3.32
C GLY A 18 -5.83 8.91 -3.30
N LEU A 19 -6.94 8.17 -3.30
CA LEU A 19 -8.29 8.74 -3.32
C LEU A 19 -9.09 8.39 -2.06
N GLY A 20 -9.01 7.14 -1.61
CA GLY A 20 -9.78 6.64 -0.47
C GLY A 20 -9.38 7.29 0.86
N ILE A 21 -8.08 7.46 1.13
CA ILE A 21 -7.61 8.06 2.38
C ILE A 21 -7.99 9.56 2.47
N PRO A 22 -7.76 10.41 1.44
CA PRO A 22 -8.26 11.77 1.45
C PRO A 22 -9.77 11.86 1.65
N ALA A 23 -10.55 11.02 0.95
CA ALA A 23 -12.00 10.97 1.12
C ALA A 23 -12.41 10.58 2.56
N ALA A 24 -11.70 9.62 3.17
CA ALA A 24 -11.93 9.19 4.55
C ALA A 24 -11.62 10.28 5.60
N ILE A 25 -10.86 11.32 5.25
CA ILE A 25 -10.59 12.48 6.09
C ILE A 25 -11.65 13.57 5.85
N VAL A 26 -11.88 13.92 4.59
CA VAL A 26 -12.76 15.05 4.23
C VAL A 26 -14.23 14.74 4.56
N ILE A 27 -14.71 13.54 4.23
CA ILE A 27 -16.14 13.20 4.39
C ILE A 27 -16.57 13.28 5.87
N PRO A 28 -15.90 12.65 6.85
CA PRO A 28 -16.30 12.78 8.25
C PRO A 28 -16.22 14.22 8.76
N MET A 29 -15.22 15.00 8.33
CA MET A 29 -15.11 16.41 8.72
C MET A 29 -16.28 17.25 8.20
N VAL A 30 -16.64 17.09 6.92
CA VAL A 30 -17.78 17.79 6.30
C VAL A 30 -19.09 17.39 6.96
N ILE A 31 -19.32 16.09 7.21
CA ILE A 31 -20.53 15.62 7.90
C ILE A 31 -20.61 16.22 9.31
N THR A 32 -19.50 16.21 10.07
CA THR A 32 -19.44 16.81 11.41
C THR A 32 -19.79 18.29 11.35
N TYR A 33 -19.20 19.04 10.41
CA TYR A 33 -19.48 20.45 10.20
C TYR A 33 -20.96 20.71 9.87
N LEU A 34 -21.56 19.93 8.96
CA LEU A 34 -22.95 20.07 8.56
C LEU A 34 -23.90 19.80 9.74
N ILE A 35 -23.66 18.76 10.54
CA ILE A 35 -24.45 18.47 11.74
C ILE A 35 -24.43 19.66 12.72
N LEU A 36 -23.26 20.27 12.92
CA LEU A 36 -23.12 21.44 13.79
C LEU A 36 -23.83 22.66 13.23
N PHE A 37 -23.70 22.90 11.93
CA PHE A 37 -24.37 24.01 11.27
C PHE A 37 -25.90 23.91 11.39
N TYR A 38 -26.47 22.74 11.10
CA TYR A 38 -27.93 22.54 11.13
C TYR A 38 -28.51 22.36 12.54
N SER A 39 -27.71 22.01 13.55
CA SER A 39 -28.17 21.94 14.94
C SER A 39 -28.35 23.31 15.60
N GLY A 40 -27.96 24.40 14.93
CA GLY A 40 -28.12 25.76 15.46
C GLY A 40 -27.23 26.06 16.66
N VAL A 41 -26.33 25.15 17.02
CA VAL A 41 -25.40 25.33 18.12
C VAL A 41 -24.33 26.32 17.66
N GLY A 42 -24.34 27.52 18.24
CA GLY A 42 -23.38 28.61 17.96
C GLY A 42 -21.95 28.34 18.43
N VAL A 43 -21.50 27.08 18.41
CA VAL A 43 -20.20 26.61 18.93
C VAL A 43 -19.04 27.47 18.42
N PHE A 44 -19.09 27.85 17.14
CA PHE A 44 -18.03 28.63 16.48
C PHE A 44 -18.09 30.14 16.81
N ALA A 45 -19.21 30.64 17.32
CA ALA A 45 -19.39 32.04 17.68
C ALA A 45 -19.11 32.31 19.18
N GLU A 46 -19.57 31.44 20.08
CA GLU A 46 -19.50 31.66 21.54
C GLU A 46 -18.21 31.13 22.19
N TYR A 47 -17.60 30.06 21.66
CA TYR A 47 -16.46 29.39 22.30
C TYR A 47 -15.32 29.08 21.31
N LYS A 48 -14.74 30.13 20.69
CA LYS A 48 -13.69 30.02 19.67
C LYS A 48 -12.51 29.09 20.04
N SER A 49 -12.10 29.03 21.31
CA SER A 49 -10.99 28.18 21.76
C SER A 49 -11.38 26.71 21.98
N LEU A 50 -12.65 26.41 22.30
CA LEU A 50 -13.15 25.05 22.53
C LEU A 50 -13.83 24.45 21.29
N ALA A 51 -14.08 25.24 20.24
CA ALA A 51 -14.71 24.80 19.01
C ALA A 51 -14.01 23.59 18.34
N PHE A 52 -12.70 23.43 18.54
CA PHE A 52 -11.94 22.27 18.05
C PHE A 52 -12.31 20.94 18.73
N LEU A 53 -12.79 20.95 19.99
CA LEU A 53 -13.22 19.72 20.67
C LEU A 53 -14.40 19.06 19.96
N VAL A 54 -15.23 19.86 19.29
CA VAL A 54 -16.41 19.37 18.59
C VAL A 54 -16.05 18.61 17.30
N LEU A 55 -14.81 18.74 16.83
CA LEU A 55 -14.26 17.95 15.73
C LEU A 55 -13.71 16.58 16.17
N LEU A 56 -13.53 16.33 17.47
CA LEU A 56 -12.96 15.07 17.97
C LEU A 56 -13.74 13.82 17.52
N PRO A 57 -15.08 13.79 17.50
CA PRO A 57 -15.82 12.65 16.97
C PRO A 57 -15.50 12.39 15.50
N GLY A 58 -15.42 13.45 14.69
CA GLY A 58 -15.04 13.37 13.27
C GLY A 58 -13.62 12.85 13.07
N LEU A 59 -12.67 13.30 13.89
CA LEU A 59 -11.28 12.80 13.89
C LEU A 59 -11.20 11.32 14.28
N PHE A 60 -11.99 10.89 15.28
CA PHE A 60 -12.04 9.49 15.70
C PHE A 60 -12.59 8.58 14.59
N ILE A 61 -13.67 9.00 13.93
CA ILE A 61 -14.23 8.27 12.77
C ILE A 61 -13.20 8.20 11.64
N THR A 62 -12.55 9.31 11.33
CA THR A 62 -11.47 9.38 10.33
C THR A 62 -10.36 8.38 10.63
N TYR A 63 -9.87 8.33 11.87
CA TYR A 63 -8.84 7.39 12.29
C TYR A 63 -9.27 5.93 12.07
N LEU A 64 -10.51 5.58 12.44
CA LEU A 64 -11.03 4.23 12.24
C LEU A 64 -11.12 3.84 10.76
N LEU A 65 -11.56 4.76 9.89
CA LEU A 65 -11.65 4.54 8.45
C LEU A 65 -10.26 4.32 7.84
N ILE A 66 -9.28 5.17 8.15
CA ILE A 66 -7.91 5.04 7.65
C ILE A 66 -7.31 3.71 8.10
N LYS A 67 -7.45 3.36 9.39
CA LYS A 67 -6.95 2.09 9.92
C LYS A 67 -7.56 0.89 9.21
N LYS A 68 -8.86 0.93 8.90
CA LYS A 68 -9.55 -0.13 8.14
C LYS A 68 -9.04 -0.22 6.71
N MET A 69 -8.84 0.91 6.03
CA MET A 69 -8.29 0.95 4.67
C MET A 69 -6.86 0.39 4.62
N LEU A 70 -5.97 0.85 5.50
CA LEU A 70 -4.58 0.35 5.57
C LEU A 70 -4.52 -1.17 5.82
N LYS A 71 -5.40 -1.69 6.69
CA LYS A 71 -5.51 -3.14 6.91
C LYS A 71 -5.97 -3.90 5.65
N SER A 72 -6.88 -3.33 4.87
CA SER A 72 -7.36 -3.93 3.62
C SER A 72 -6.31 -3.93 2.51
N ILE A 73 -5.39 -2.95 2.54
CA ILE A 73 -4.31 -2.82 1.57
C ILE A 73 -3.18 -3.81 1.86
N LYS A 74 -2.93 -4.12 3.14
CA LYS A 74 -1.89 -5.07 3.52
C LYS A 74 -2.26 -6.47 3.01
N LYS A 75 -1.50 -6.96 2.03
CA LYS A 75 -1.64 -8.31 1.46
C LYS A 75 -0.32 -9.06 1.57
N ASP A 76 -0.41 -10.30 2.00
CA ASP A 76 0.73 -11.21 2.08
C ASP A 76 0.79 -12.01 0.78
N TYR A 77 1.95 -11.99 0.13
CA TYR A 77 2.20 -12.72 -1.11
C TYR A 77 3.19 -13.85 -0.89
N VAL A 78 2.91 -14.96 -1.55
CA VAL A 78 3.85 -16.08 -1.72
C VAL A 78 4.00 -16.30 -3.21
N VAL A 79 5.22 -16.11 -3.71
CA VAL A 79 5.56 -16.34 -5.11
C VAL A 79 6.47 -17.55 -5.19
N LYS A 80 6.04 -18.58 -5.91
CA LYS A 80 6.89 -19.72 -6.25
C LYS A 80 7.40 -19.54 -7.67
N LEU A 81 8.70 -19.72 -7.84
CA LEU A 81 9.38 -19.62 -9.13
C LEU A 81 10.06 -20.95 -9.44
N ASP A 82 9.73 -21.55 -10.58
CA ASP A 82 10.37 -22.74 -11.10
C ASP A 82 10.82 -22.51 -12.54
N GLY A 83 12.07 -22.05 -12.69
CA GLY A 83 12.57 -21.51 -13.95
C GLY A 83 11.74 -20.29 -14.36
N VAL A 84 11.03 -20.41 -15.49
CA VAL A 84 10.14 -19.37 -16.03
C VAL A 84 8.69 -19.49 -15.56
N ASN A 85 8.32 -20.58 -14.89
CA ASN A 85 6.96 -20.76 -14.40
C ASN A 85 6.81 -20.07 -13.04
N ILE A 86 5.78 -19.25 -12.92
CA ILE A 86 5.44 -18.49 -11.73
C ILE A 86 4.09 -18.97 -11.19
N GLU A 87 3.99 -19.11 -9.87
CA GLU A 87 2.73 -19.18 -9.14
C GLU A 87 2.70 -18.07 -8.10
N VAL A 88 1.69 -17.20 -8.15
CA VAL A 88 1.47 -16.12 -7.18
C VAL A 88 0.24 -16.42 -6.36
N PHE A 89 0.41 -16.43 -5.04
CA PHE A 89 -0.67 -16.56 -4.07
C PHE A 89 -0.84 -15.24 -3.30
N GLU A 90 -2.04 -14.65 -3.34
CA GLU A 90 -2.47 -13.53 -2.48
C GLU A 90 -3.23 -14.09 -1.27
N ASN A 91 -2.71 -13.87 -0.06
CA ASN A 91 -3.33 -14.35 1.19
C ASN A 91 -3.72 -15.84 1.14
N GLY A 92 -2.91 -16.67 0.47
CA GLY A 92 -3.14 -18.11 0.31
C GLY A 92 -4.06 -18.51 -0.85
N ARG A 93 -4.62 -17.56 -1.61
CA ARG A 93 -5.38 -17.85 -2.84
C ARG A 93 -4.52 -17.58 -4.06
N GLU A 94 -4.50 -18.52 -4.99
CA GLU A 94 -3.82 -18.36 -6.27
C GLU A 94 -4.47 -17.22 -7.06
N VAL A 95 -3.66 -16.28 -7.53
CA VAL A 95 -4.12 -15.12 -8.31
C VAL A 95 -3.53 -15.09 -9.72
N VAL A 96 -2.31 -15.60 -9.89
CA VAL A 96 -1.63 -15.67 -11.18
C VAL A 96 -0.82 -16.96 -11.21
N SER A 97 -0.90 -17.69 -12.33
CA SER A 97 -0.07 -18.86 -12.58
C SER A 97 0.18 -18.97 -14.09
N GLY A 98 1.42 -19.30 -14.46
CA GLY A 98 1.80 -19.41 -15.87
C GLY A 98 3.28 -19.14 -16.12
N GLN A 99 3.63 -18.98 -17.39
CA GLN A 99 4.98 -18.59 -17.79
C GLN A 99 5.14 -17.07 -17.66
N VAL A 100 6.23 -16.62 -17.04
CA VAL A 100 6.61 -15.21 -17.08
C VAL A 100 7.20 -14.91 -18.44
N SER A 101 6.64 -13.90 -19.12
CA SER A 101 7.16 -13.40 -20.39
C SER A 101 8.14 -12.24 -20.18
N TYR A 102 7.88 -11.39 -19.18
CA TYR A 102 8.71 -10.22 -18.91
C TYR A 102 8.58 -9.73 -17.46
N CYS A 103 9.65 -9.14 -16.92
CA CYS A 103 9.70 -8.50 -15.62
C CYS A 103 10.39 -7.14 -15.75
N GLU A 104 9.88 -6.14 -15.02
CA GLU A 104 10.40 -4.78 -15.03
C GLU A 104 10.45 -4.23 -13.61
N ILE A 105 11.65 -3.91 -13.12
CA ILE A 105 11.85 -3.19 -11.87
C ILE A 105 11.75 -1.69 -12.16
N LYS A 106 10.60 -1.09 -11.85
CA LYS A 106 10.33 0.32 -12.18
C LYS A 106 10.97 1.29 -11.20
N GLU A 107 10.93 0.95 -9.93
CA GLU A 107 11.44 1.80 -8.85
C GLU A 107 12.05 0.89 -7.79
N ALA A 108 13.25 1.22 -7.33
CA ALA A 108 13.93 0.52 -6.26
C ALA A 108 14.74 1.52 -5.44
N HIS A 109 14.15 2.02 -4.36
CA HIS A 109 14.82 2.90 -3.39
C HIS A 109 14.22 2.72 -1.99
N ASP A 110 14.82 3.36 -0.99
CA ASP A 110 14.53 3.18 0.44
C ASP A 110 13.06 3.40 0.87
N LYS A 111 12.21 3.96 0.01
CA LYS A 111 10.80 4.28 0.32
C LYS A 111 9.80 3.49 -0.51
N LEU A 112 10.23 2.84 -1.60
CA LEU A 112 9.36 2.12 -2.52
C LEU A 112 10.18 1.16 -3.38
N VAL A 113 9.69 -0.08 -3.45
CA VAL A 113 10.08 -1.04 -4.49
C VAL A 113 8.85 -1.36 -5.32
N ARG A 114 8.97 -1.22 -6.63
CA ARG A 114 7.92 -1.50 -7.60
C ARG A 114 8.44 -2.44 -8.67
N VAL A 115 7.79 -3.60 -8.76
CA VAL A 115 8.09 -4.61 -9.77
C VAL A 115 6.79 -4.91 -10.53
N ASP A 116 6.83 -4.71 -11.84
CA ASP A 116 5.76 -5.08 -12.75
C ASP A 116 6.16 -6.41 -13.42
N MET A 117 5.32 -7.43 -13.28
CA MET A 117 5.53 -8.73 -13.93
C MET A 117 4.41 -9.00 -14.92
N TYR A 118 4.78 -9.59 -16.04
CA TYR A 118 3.91 -9.90 -17.15
C TYR A 118 3.96 -11.40 -17.41
N SER A 119 2.79 -12.02 -17.42
CA SER A 119 2.55 -13.35 -17.93
C SER A 119 1.69 -13.24 -19.19
N ASP A 120 1.63 -14.30 -20.01
CA ASP A 120 0.93 -14.30 -21.30
C ASP A 120 -0.55 -13.90 -21.18
N ALA A 121 -1.18 -14.15 -20.03
CA ALA A 121 -2.58 -13.83 -19.77
C ALA A 121 -2.80 -12.59 -18.90
N ASP A 122 -1.85 -12.23 -18.03
CA ASP A 122 -2.10 -11.26 -16.97
C ASP A 122 -0.85 -10.46 -16.56
N LYS A 123 -1.11 -9.23 -16.09
CA LYS A 123 -0.11 -8.35 -15.49
C LYS A 123 -0.35 -8.22 -14.00
N ILE A 124 0.70 -8.41 -13.21
CA ILE A 124 0.69 -8.11 -11.78
C ILE A 124 1.76 -7.08 -11.42
N SER A 125 1.35 -6.03 -10.70
CA SER A 125 2.25 -4.98 -10.22
C SER A 125 2.32 -5.03 -8.71
N PHE A 126 3.49 -5.32 -8.18
CA PHE A 126 3.77 -5.27 -6.75
C PHE A 126 4.34 -3.92 -6.35
N ARG A 127 3.88 -3.40 -5.21
CA ARG A 127 4.34 -2.13 -4.63
C ARG A 127 4.61 -2.33 -3.16
N ALA A 128 5.87 -2.52 -2.79
CA ALA A 128 6.29 -2.63 -1.40
C ALA A 128 6.70 -1.27 -0.86
N ARG A 129 6.07 -0.84 0.23
CA ARG A 129 6.37 0.42 0.94
C ARG A 129 6.78 0.11 2.36
N PRO A 130 7.99 0.46 2.80
CA PRO A 130 8.42 0.18 4.14
C PRO A 130 7.64 1.05 5.13
N LYS A 131 7.25 0.47 6.26
CA LYS A 131 6.70 1.22 7.41
C LYS A 131 7.72 2.16 8.02
N GLU A 132 8.98 1.77 7.96
CA GLU A 132 10.11 2.51 8.51
C GLU A 132 11.27 2.47 7.53
N TYR A 133 11.89 3.61 7.27
CA TYR A 133 13.02 3.73 6.36
C TYR A 133 14.07 4.70 6.93
N LYS A 134 15.32 4.58 6.50
CA LYS A 134 16.36 5.56 6.88
C LYS A 134 16.20 6.81 6.03
N ALA A 135 16.00 7.95 6.67
CA ALA A 135 16.04 9.24 5.98
C ALA A 135 17.47 9.60 5.58
N ILE A 136 17.59 10.56 4.66
CA ILE A 136 18.88 11.13 4.22
C ILE A 136 19.68 11.70 5.41
N THR A 137 18.99 12.11 6.46
CA THR A 137 19.57 12.59 7.73
C THR A 137 20.12 11.46 8.62
N GLY A 138 20.01 10.19 8.21
CA GLY A 138 20.46 9.01 8.96
C GLY A 138 19.46 8.49 9.99
N PHE A 139 18.40 9.25 10.32
CA PHE A 139 17.38 8.85 11.28
C PHE A 139 16.32 7.93 10.66
N THR A 140 15.81 6.98 11.43
CA THR A 140 14.65 6.18 11.05
C THR A 140 13.40 7.06 10.99
N SER A 141 12.73 7.06 9.85
CA SER A 141 11.49 7.80 9.59
C SER A 141 10.33 6.83 9.38
N PHE A 142 9.16 7.23 9.87
CA PHE A 142 7.92 6.47 9.73
C PHE A 142 7.17 6.86 8.45
N ASN A 143 6.67 5.86 7.72
CA ASN A 143 5.79 6.04 6.57
C ASN A 143 4.34 5.67 6.95
N PRO A 144 3.41 6.64 7.02
CA PRO A 144 2.01 6.36 7.37
C PRO A 144 1.28 5.50 6.34
N PHE A 145 1.81 5.40 5.11
CA PHE A 145 1.31 4.56 4.04
C PHE A 145 2.14 3.29 3.82
N GLY A 146 3.10 3.02 4.73
CA GLY A 146 3.93 1.82 4.67
C GLY A 146 3.13 0.56 5.03
N THR A 147 3.22 -0.45 4.17
CA THR A 147 2.51 -1.73 4.33
C THR A 147 3.46 -2.88 4.59
N SER A 148 4.72 -2.71 4.19
CA SER A 148 5.77 -3.72 4.09
C SER A 148 6.90 -3.43 5.09
N SER A 149 7.73 -4.43 5.35
CA SER A 149 9.01 -4.30 6.06
C SER A 149 10.16 -4.10 5.07
N LEU A 150 11.35 -3.75 5.56
CA LEU A 150 12.56 -3.68 4.71
C LEU A 150 12.88 -5.06 4.11
N THR A 151 12.74 -6.14 4.87
CA THR A 151 12.93 -7.51 4.37
C THR A 151 11.92 -7.88 3.28
N ASP A 152 10.68 -7.39 3.35
CA ASP A 152 9.70 -7.59 2.28
C ASP A 152 10.14 -6.90 0.99
N MET A 153 10.77 -5.72 1.09
CA MET A 153 11.29 -4.99 -0.06
C MET A 153 12.47 -5.73 -0.68
N ASP A 154 13.41 -6.20 0.14
CA ASP A 154 14.57 -6.97 -0.33
C ASP A 154 14.13 -8.26 -1.04
N ASN A 155 13.15 -8.97 -0.47
CA ASN A 155 12.59 -10.17 -1.09
C ASN A 155 11.90 -9.88 -2.43
N LEU A 156 11.16 -8.76 -2.53
CA LEU A 156 10.52 -8.36 -3.78
C LEU A 156 11.55 -7.96 -4.84
N LEU A 157 12.60 -7.24 -4.45
CA LEU A 157 13.69 -6.85 -5.34
C LEU A 157 14.46 -8.07 -5.84
N ALA A 158 14.79 -9.01 -4.94
CA ALA A 158 15.46 -10.25 -5.28
C ALA A 158 14.63 -11.12 -6.24
N LEU A 159 13.31 -11.18 -6.03
CA LEU A 159 12.40 -11.84 -6.97
C LEU A 159 12.45 -11.17 -8.35
N GLY A 160 12.38 -9.83 -8.40
CA GLY A 160 12.44 -9.07 -9.65
C GLY A 160 13.72 -9.34 -10.44
N MET A 161 14.87 -9.25 -9.78
CA MET A 161 16.19 -9.48 -10.39
C MET A 161 16.36 -10.93 -10.89
N GLU A 162 15.89 -11.91 -10.12
CA GLU A 162 15.96 -13.31 -10.51
C GLU A 162 15.14 -13.57 -11.78
N ILE A 163 13.90 -13.07 -11.83
CA ILE A 163 13.04 -13.26 -13.01
C ILE A 163 13.62 -12.53 -14.22
N GLU A 164 14.14 -11.32 -14.04
CA GLU A 164 14.80 -10.57 -15.11
C GLU A 164 15.98 -11.37 -15.70
N SER A 165 16.86 -11.93 -14.84
CA SER A 165 17.97 -12.77 -15.30
C SER A 165 17.52 -14.02 -16.08
N VAL A 166 16.50 -14.72 -15.59
CA VAL A 166 15.99 -15.95 -16.22
C VAL A 166 15.33 -15.68 -17.58
N VAL A 167 14.70 -14.51 -17.73
CA VAL A 167 14.07 -14.09 -18.99
C VAL A 167 15.11 -13.56 -19.99
N GLU A 168 16.16 -12.87 -19.53
CA GLU A 168 17.25 -12.39 -20.39
C GLU A 168 18.10 -13.53 -20.96
N ASP A 169 18.38 -14.58 -20.19
CA ASP A 169 19.13 -15.77 -20.64
C ASP A 169 18.45 -16.52 -21.81
N ARG A 170 17.18 -16.18 -22.13
CA ARG A 170 16.41 -16.75 -23.25
C ARG A 170 16.50 -15.95 -24.55
N LYS A 171 17.02 -14.71 -24.54
CA LYS A 171 17.17 -13.87 -25.73
C LYS A 171 18.46 -14.14 -26.46
#